data_AF-A0A7M7LTI4-F1
#
_entry.id   AF-A0A7M7LTI4-F1
#
_cell.length_a   1.000
_cell.length_b   1.000
_cell.length_c   1.000
_cell.angle_alpha   90.00
_cell.angle_beta   90.00
_cell.angle_gamma   90.00
#
_symmetry.space_group_name_H-M   'P 1'
#
loop_
_entity.id
_entity.type
_entity.pdbx_description
1 polymer ?
#
loop_
_entity_poly.entity_id
_entity_poly.type
_entity_poly.pdbx_seq_one_letter_code
_entity_poly.pdbx_strand_id
1 'polypeptide(L)'
;MIHPFRGGTIQLPHYGISLCIPVLALQKECEITLKVLAQPSSVLFAENEALVSPGVVCEPSGTTFESPLKLVIPHCAVLTDPSKAKVILYFTHGDTQVTKKELSSTGIPRCVVRKDELEVYIDHFSICEMFMVISDYLVGKRVASTPYLPKSMSRLQPQYCHLRLYNDNPGLEDLIEKEENKLNYLKMASTQKIFVLWEKGELKIRCEVDSGHVTENEKTVSLDDIYRLDRKVVSFLVKATGNADVHFKFNFHPHCDEGHAFKAEFSDVGEAPIVQVPSTTTSMKPEGATASSTEPPSSSEKKYRIRSELPATSTRLDDILLYDIADEIETDEHLERLMHTLEVTLGSQSRYHEINRLEGRITARGTRQMMTDWRARTAVIEQRDRLKDALTRAGLLDLRDRFFPG
;
A
#
# COMPACT_ATOMS: atom_id res chain seq x y z
N MET A 1 27.80 22.55 9.87
CA MET A 1 29.16 21.95 9.86
C MET A 1 29.39 21.18 11.14
N ILE A 2 29.98 19.97 11.05
CA ILE A 2 30.37 19.18 12.22
C ILE A 2 31.90 19.13 12.26
N HIS A 3 32.48 19.58 13.37
CA HIS A 3 33.92 19.56 13.55
C HIS A 3 34.43 18.15 13.87
N PRO A 4 35.58 17.76 13.29
CA PRO A 4 36.08 16.39 13.32
C PRO A 4 36.33 15.84 14.74
N PHE A 5 36.70 16.71 15.67
CA PHE A 5 37.10 16.34 17.03
C PHE A 5 36.01 16.44 18.09
N ARG A 6 34.78 16.82 17.73
CA ARG A 6 33.69 17.02 18.71
C ARG A 6 32.54 16.03 18.57
N GLY A 7 32.42 15.35 17.43
CA GLY A 7 31.21 14.60 17.11
C GLY A 7 29.99 15.52 17.09
N GLY A 8 28.80 14.93 17.24
CA GLY A 8 27.56 15.69 17.37
C GLY A 8 26.33 14.87 16.98
N THR A 9 25.16 15.49 17.11
CA THR A 9 23.89 14.89 16.69
C THR A 9 23.19 15.81 15.71
N ILE A 10 22.80 15.26 14.56
CA ILE A 10 21.89 15.92 13.61
C ILE A 10 20.50 15.31 13.82
N GLN A 11 19.48 16.14 13.93
CA GLN A 11 18.11 15.69 14.13
C GLN A 11 17.19 16.21 13.05
N LEU A 12 16.21 15.40 12.68
CA LEU A 12 15.03 15.76 11.93
C LEU A 12 13.81 15.51 12.83
N PRO A 13 13.52 16.39 13.81
CA PRO A 13 12.55 16.13 14.87
C PRO A 13 11.15 15.82 14.32
N HIS A 14 10.76 16.49 13.25
CA HIS A 14 9.47 16.29 12.57
C HIS A 14 9.28 14.87 12.03
N TYR A 15 10.38 14.20 11.66
CA TYR A 15 10.39 12.83 11.16
C TYR A 15 10.83 11.81 12.22
N GLY A 16 11.17 12.24 13.44
CA GLY A 16 11.72 11.36 14.47
C GLY A 16 13.07 10.73 14.13
N ILE A 17 13.82 11.29 13.17
CA ILE A 17 15.10 10.74 12.71
C ILE A 17 16.26 11.47 13.36
N SER A 18 17.32 10.75 13.74
CA SER A 18 18.56 11.38 14.21
C SER A 18 19.81 10.62 13.80
N LEU A 19 20.89 11.34 13.56
CA LEU A 19 22.21 10.80 13.26
C LEU A 19 23.18 11.27 14.35
N CYS A 20 23.69 10.34 15.13
CA CYS A 20 24.73 10.56 16.12
C CYS A 20 26.10 10.22 15.54
N ILE A 21 27.00 11.20 15.55
CA ILE A 21 28.37 11.10 15.08
C ILE A 21 29.29 11.09 16.31
N PRO A 22 30.01 9.99 16.57
CA PRO A 22 30.95 9.92 17.68
C PRO A 22 32.07 10.95 17.58
N VAL A 23 32.66 11.27 18.72
CA VAL A 23 33.91 12.04 18.78
C VAL A 23 35.00 11.26 18.01
N LEU A 24 35.83 11.97 17.25
CA LEU A 24 36.90 11.39 16.41
C LEU A 24 36.42 10.49 15.24
N ALA A 25 35.13 10.47 14.92
CA ALA A 25 34.63 9.71 13.77
C ALA A 25 35.09 10.30 12.41
N LEU A 26 35.50 11.57 12.40
CA LEU A 26 35.88 12.33 11.21
C LEU A 26 37.37 12.73 11.30
N GLN A 27 38.11 12.52 10.21
CA GLN A 27 39.51 12.96 10.09
C GLN A 27 39.65 14.44 9.69
N LYS A 28 38.64 14.96 9.00
CA LYS A 28 38.58 16.35 8.52
C LYS A 28 37.19 16.92 8.70
N GLU A 29 37.10 18.25 8.70
CA GLU A 29 35.82 18.93 8.72
C GLU A 29 34.99 18.58 7.49
N CYS A 30 33.72 18.29 7.73
CA CYS A 30 32.77 17.86 6.72
C CYS A 30 31.43 18.54 6.97
N GLU A 31 30.85 19.09 5.91
CA GLU A 31 29.47 19.55 5.94
C GLU A 31 28.55 18.36 5.71
N ILE A 32 27.87 17.95 6.78
CA ILE A 32 26.99 16.80 6.77
C ILE A 32 25.55 17.27 6.61
N THR A 33 24.84 16.65 5.68
CA THR A 33 23.41 16.86 5.48
C THR A 33 22.65 15.56 5.68
N LEU A 34 21.55 15.65 6.43
CA LEU A 34 20.62 14.55 6.69
C LEU A 34 19.24 14.94 6.16
N LYS A 35 18.66 14.12 5.28
CA LYS A 35 17.34 14.36 4.68
C LYS A 35 16.52 13.06 4.65
N VAL A 36 15.21 13.21 4.54
CA VAL A 36 14.30 12.11 4.18
C VAL A 36 14.20 12.03 2.67
N LEU A 37 14.23 10.81 2.14
CA LEU A 37 14.06 10.55 0.72
C LEU A 37 12.62 10.91 0.32
N ALA A 38 12.47 11.83 -0.63
CA ALA A 38 11.16 12.39 -0.97
C ALA A 38 10.22 11.35 -1.60
N GLN A 39 10.76 10.44 -2.41
CA GLN A 39 10.03 9.33 -3.02
C GLN A 39 10.86 8.05 -2.86
N PRO A 40 10.25 6.93 -2.46
CA PRO A 40 10.96 5.66 -2.36
C PRO A 40 11.58 5.32 -3.71
N SER A 41 12.78 4.75 -3.70
CA SER A 41 13.47 4.46 -4.96
C SER A 41 12.76 3.31 -5.69
N SER A 42 12.88 3.26 -7.01
CA SER A 42 12.32 2.19 -7.86
C SER A 42 13.04 0.84 -7.71
N VAL A 43 13.70 0.60 -6.58
CA VAL A 43 14.49 -0.61 -6.32
C VAL A 43 13.55 -1.83 -6.37
N LEU A 44 14.02 -2.88 -7.04
CA LEU A 44 13.35 -4.17 -7.02
C LEU A 44 13.62 -4.85 -5.67
N PHE A 45 12.64 -4.82 -4.77
CA PHE A 45 12.69 -5.50 -3.47
C PHE A 45 12.24 -6.96 -3.59
N ALA A 46 12.71 -7.82 -2.69
CA ALA A 46 12.30 -9.22 -2.69
C ALA A 46 10.84 -9.38 -2.24
N GLU A 47 10.16 -10.43 -2.71
CA GLU A 47 8.73 -10.67 -2.42
C GLU A 47 8.45 -10.93 -0.94
N ASN A 48 9.47 -11.32 -0.17
CA ASN A 48 9.39 -11.57 1.26
C ASN A 48 9.86 -10.39 2.11
N GLU A 49 9.86 -9.16 1.59
CA GLU A 49 10.33 -7.96 2.26
C GLU A 49 9.26 -6.88 2.33
N ALA A 50 9.27 -6.13 3.43
CA ALA A 50 8.31 -5.07 3.66
C ALA A 50 9.01 -3.75 4.00
N LEU A 51 8.66 -2.67 3.30
CA LEU A 51 9.14 -1.31 3.56
C LEU A 51 8.50 -0.79 4.85
N VAL A 52 9.28 -0.57 5.90
CA VAL A 52 8.73 -0.22 7.23
C VAL A 52 9.17 1.15 7.73
N SER A 53 10.20 1.75 7.15
CA SER A 53 10.74 3.04 7.57
C SER A 53 10.85 4.00 6.37
N PRO A 54 10.91 5.32 6.59
CA PRO A 54 11.26 6.25 5.53
C PRO A 54 12.70 5.99 5.02
N GLY A 55 12.94 6.29 3.75
CA GLY A 55 14.29 6.37 3.20
C GLY A 55 15.04 7.58 3.75
N VAL A 56 16.34 7.44 3.98
CA VAL A 56 17.20 8.48 4.55
C VAL A 56 18.36 8.76 3.60
N VAL A 57 18.70 10.02 3.43
CA VAL A 57 19.84 10.47 2.63
C VAL A 57 20.85 11.13 3.56
N CYS A 58 22.05 10.55 3.61
CA CYS A 58 23.20 11.12 4.29
C CYS A 58 24.21 11.62 3.26
N GLU A 59 24.54 12.92 3.30
CA GLU A 59 25.49 13.56 2.39
C GLU A 59 26.70 14.11 3.16
N PRO A 60 27.91 14.11 2.56
CA PRO A 60 28.21 13.70 1.18
C PRO A 60 28.29 12.17 1.03
N SER A 61 27.63 11.65 -0.01
CA SER A 61 27.60 10.21 -0.30
C SER A 61 29.01 9.63 -0.47
N GLY A 62 29.24 8.43 0.06
CA GLY A 62 30.53 7.73 0.03
C GLY A 62 31.52 8.16 1.11
N THR A 63 31.21 9.18 1.91
CA THR A 63 32.05 9.56 3.06
C THR A 63 32.14 8.39 4.03
N THR A 64 33.35 7.96 4.38
CA THR A 64 33.62 6.89 5.35
C THR A 64 34.05 7.46 6.71
N PHE A 65 33.81 6.69 7.77
CA PHE A 65 34.04 7.10 9.16
C PHE A 65 34.85 6.04 9.91
N GLU A 66 35.79 6.49 10.75
CA GLU A 66 36.65 5.62 11.56
C GLU A 66 35.87 4.90 12.67
N SER A 67 34.75 5.50 13.07
CA SER A 67 33.85 4.97 14.09
C SER A 67 32.43 4.93 13.55
N PRO A 68 31.66 3.86 13.82
CA PRO A 68 30.31 3.74 13.31
C PRO A 68 29.42 4.85 13.86
N LEU A 69 28.66 5.44 12.96
CA LEU A 69 27.61 6.40 13.27
C LEU A 69 26.35 5.65 13.70
N LYS A 70 25.53 6.27 14.55
CA LYS A 70 24.22 5.72 14.94
C LYS A 70 23.12 6.54 14.28
N LEU A 71 22.39 5.92 13.35
CA LEU A 71 21.20 6.47 12.72
C LEU A 71 19.96 5.86 13.38
N VAL A 72 19.10 6.69 13.96
CA VAL A 72 17.82 6.28 14.55
C VAL A 72 16.71 6.66 13.60
N ILE A 73 15.88 5.68 13.22
CA ILE A 73 14.79 5.84 12.23
C ILE A 73 13.51 5.20 12.79
N PRO A 74 12.36 5.89 12.82
CA PRO A 74 11.10 5.24 13.19
C PRO A 74 10.68 4.22 12.14
N HIS A 75 9.93 3.20 12.56
CA HIS A 75 9.33 2.24 11.64
C HIS A 75 7.86 1.96 11.98
N CYS A 76 7.12 1.41 11.03
CA CYS A 76 5.69 1.07 11.18
C CYS A 76 5.42 -0.43 11.41
N ALA A 77 6.45 -1.27 11.46
CA ALA A 77 6.30 -2.71 11.67
C ALA A 77 5.54 -3.06 12.96
N VAL A 78 4.67 -4.07 12.89
CA VAL A 78 4.04 -4.70 14.05
C VAL A 78 4.77 -6.01 14.31
N LEU A 79 5.53 -6.05 15.41
CA LEU A 79 6.44 -7.14 15.74
C LEU A 79 5.99 -7.89 16.99
N THR A 80 6.07 -9.22 16.97
CA THR A 80 5.87 -10.05 18.18
C THR A 80 7.13 -10.11 19.03
N ASP A 81 8.30 -10.14 18.39
CA ASP A 81 9.61 -10.08 19.04
C ASP A 81 10.59 -9.25 18.17
N PRO A 82 10.83 -7.98 18.51
CA PRO A 82 11.75 -7.13 17.76
C PRO A 82 13.16 -7.69 17.65
N SER A 83 13.65 -8.43 18.64
CA SER A 83 15.04 -8.92 18.65
C SER A 83 15.33 -9.98 17.58
N LYS A 84 14.28 -10.57 17.01
CA LYS A 84 14.36 -11.60 15.97
C LYS A 84 14.01 -11.08 14.57
N ALA A 85 13.59 -9.82 14.47
CA ALA A 85 13.29 -9.20 13.19
C ALA A 85 14.58 -9.04 12.37
N LYS A 86 14.51 -9.42 11.09
CA LYS A 86 15.62 -9.25 10.15
C LYS A 86 15.41 -7.99 9.33
N VAL A 87 16.45 -7.16 9.27
CA VAL A 87 16.44 -5.90 8.51
C VAL A 87 17.39 -6.02 7.34
N ILE A 88 16.91 -5.60 6.17
CA ILE A 88 17.67 -5.50 4.93
C ILE A 88 17.89 -4.02 4.65
N LEU A 89 19.16 -3.63 4.56
CA LEU A 89 19.58 -2.32 4.10
C LEU A 89 19.74 -2.34 2.59
N TYR A 90 18.97 -1.51 1.91
CA TYR A 90 19.23 -1.10 0.55
C TYR A 90 19.96 0.23 0.58
N PHE A 91 21.13 0.28 -0.05
CA PHE A 91 21.91 1.51 -0.09
C PHE A 91 22.49 1.80 -1.46
N THR A 92 22.55 3.09 -1.76
CA THR A 92 23.01 3.60 -3.06
C THR A 92 23.96 4.77 -2.83
N HIS A 93 25.06 4.80 -3.58
CA HIS A 93 26.02 5.89 -3.55
C HIS A 93 25.80 6.82 -4.75
N GLY A 94 25.14 7.96 -4.56
CA GLY A 94 24.71 8.80 -5.69
C GLY A 94 23.70 8.08 -6.60
N ASP A 95 23.76 8.30 -7.91
CA ASP A 95 22.84 7.68 -8.90
C ASP A 95 23.37 6.33 -9.45
N THR A 96 24.13 5.59 -8.64
CA THR A 96 24.79 4.34 -9.04
C THR A 96 23.93 3.10 -8.72
N GLN A 97 24.51 1.92 -8.89
CA GLN A 97 23.87 0.62 -8.64
C GLN A 97 23.46 0.46 -7.17
N VAL A 98 22.24 -0.04 -6.96
CA VAL A 98 21.72 -0.35 -5.63
C VAL A 98 22.42 -1.59 -5.06
N THR A 99 22.92 -1.48 -3.83
CA THR A 99 23.49 -2.60 -3.08
C THR A 99 22.55 -3.02 -1.95
N LYS A 100 22.46 -4.32 -1.68
CA LYS A 100 21.62 -4.92 -0.65
C LYS A 100 22.48 -5.62 0.40
N LYS A 101 22.15 -5.44 1.69
CA LYS A 101 22.82 -6.13 2.80
C LYS A 101 21.85 -6.46 3.93
N GLU A 102 21.80 -7.73 4.35
CA GLU A 102 21.14 -8.11 5.61
C GLU A 102 21.97 -7.59 6.78
N LEU A 103 21.32 -6.85 7.69
CA LEU A 103 21.96 -6.26 8.85
C LEU A 103 21.95 -7.26 10.00
N SER A 104 23.15 -7.61 10.48
CA SER A 104 23.34 -8.41 11.68
C SER A 104 23.12 -7.57 12.95
N SER A 105 23.03 -8.24 14.11
CA SER A 105 23.05 -7.58 15.42
C SER A 105 24.47 -7.18 15.87
N THR A 106 25.50 -7.76 15.26
CA THR A 106 26.94 -7.54 15.53
C THR A 106 27.68 -7.11 14.25
N GLY A 107 28.78 -6.37 14.35
CA GLY A 107 29.55 -5.91 13.17
C GLY A 107 29.07 -4.57 12.59
N ILE A 108 29.49 -4.24 11.37
CA ILE A 108 29.12 -2.98 10.68
C ILE A 108 28.90 -3.26 9.17
N PRO A 109 27.82 -2.73 8.55
CA PRO A 109 26.66 -2.13 9.21
C PRO A 109 25.88 -3.17 10.03
N ARG A 110 25.19 -2.69 11.06
CA ARG A 110 24.33 -3.52 11.93
C ARG A 110 23.06 -2.76 12.29
N CYS A 111 22.04 -3.48 12.77
CA CYS A 111 20.79 -2.89 13.22
C CYS A 111 20.37 -3.48 14.57
N VAL A 112 19.90 -2.61 15.47
CA VAL A 112 19.12 -3.04 16.64
C VAL A 112 17.68 -2.60 16.43
N VAL A 113 16.79 -3.58 16.31
CA VAL A 113 15.35 -3.32 16.12
C VAL A 113 14.70 -3.14 17.49
N ARG A 114 14.09 -1.98 17.70
CA ARG A 114 13.25 -1.70 18.86
C ARG A 114 11.78 -1.86 18.48
N LYS A 115 10.88 -1.52 19.40
CA LYS A 115 9.44 -1.64 19.15
C LYS A 115 8.97 -0.73 18.01
N ASP A 116 9.48 0.50 17.97
CA ASP A 116 8.98 1.56 17.08
C ASP A 116 10.09 2.29 16.32
N GLU A 117 11.35 1.87 16.49
CA GLU A 117 12.53 2.50 15.89
C GLU A 117 13.63 1.48 15.57
N LEU A 118 14.43 1.83 14.56
CA LEU A 118 15.65 1.13 14.15
C LEU A 118 16.85 1.93 14.64
N GLU A 119 17.76 1.28 15.36
CA GLU A 119 19.09 1.83 15.65
C GLU A 119 20.09 1.21 14.67
N VAL A 120 20.31 1.89 13.55
CA VAL A 120 21.19 1.45 12.47
C VAL A 120 22.58 2.03 12.69
N TYR A 121 23.60 1.17 12.64
CA TYR A 121 24.99 1.58 12.75
C TYR A 121 25.67 1.46 11.40
N ILE A 122 26.19 2.57 10.88
CA ILE A 122 26.79 2.69 9.54
C ILE A 122 28.20 3.29 9.64
N ASP A 123 29.09 2.89 8.76
CA ASP A 123 30.47 3.44 8.63
C ASP A 123 30.64 4.32 7.40
N HIS A 124 29.61 4.49 6.60
CA HIS A 124 29.64 5.36 5.44
C HIS A 124 28.28 6.02 5.17
N PHE A 125 28.34 7.10 4.41
CA PHE A 125 27.17 7.81 3.92
C PHE A 125 26.68 7.29 2.58
N SER A 126 25.36 7.19 2.48
CA SER A 126 24.62 6.73 1.31
C SER A 126 23.16 7.18 1.40
N ILE A 127 22.42 6.93 0.32
CA ILE A 127 20.96 6.80 0.42
C ILE A 127 20.68 5.44 1.07
N CYS A 128 19.79 5.38 2.04
CA CYS A 128 19.51 4.21 2.86
C CYS A 128 18.00 3.97 2.95
N GLU A 129 17.54 2.80 2.53
CA GLU A 129 16.15 2.35 2.69
C GLU A 129 16.13 1.04 3.48
N MET A 130 15.26 0.94 4.50
CA MET A 130 15.19 -0.24 5.38
C MET A 130 13.95 -1.06 5.11
N PHE A 131 14.18 -2.34 4.89
CA PHE A 131 13.15 -3.35 4.71
C PHE A 131 13.23 -4.35 5.84
N MET A 132 12.09 -4.89 6.26
CA MET A 132 12.06 -6.04 7.16
C MET A 132 11.63 -7.30 6.42
N VAL A 133 12.28 -8.42 6.72
CA VAL A 133 11.89 -9.72 6.17
C VAL A 133 10.58 -10.18 6.81
N ILE A 134 9.62 -10.55 5.96
CA ILE A 134 8.34 -11.13 6.35
C ILE A 134 8.60 -12.50 6.97
N SER A 135 8.16 -12.67 8.20
CA SER A 135 8.37 -13.86 9.02
C SER A 135 7.30 -13.91 10.12
N ASP A 136 7.29 -14.98 10.92
CA ASP A 136 6.39 -15.10 12.08
C ASP A 136 6.56 -13.98 13.12
N TYR A 137 7.66 -13.22 13.04
CA TYR A 137 7.93 -12.09 13.94
C TYR A 137 7.40 -10.76 13.42
N LEU A 138 7.25 -10.61 12.10
CA LEU A 138 6.62 -9.45 11.47
C LEU A 138 5.20 -9.83 11.12
N VAL A 139 4.25 -9.52 12.00
CA VAL A 139 2.84 -9.94 11.86
C VAL A 139 1.95 -8.91 11.15
N GLY A 140 2.47 -7.71 10.92
CA GLY A 140 1.72 -6.65 10.25
C GLY A 140 2.46 -5.34 10.15
N LYS A 141 1.73 -4.29 9.77
CA LYS A 141 2.18 -2.90 9.78
C LYS A 141 1.10 -1.96 10.31
N ARG A 142 1.56 -0.86 10.88
CA ARG A 142 0.75 0.33 11.15
C ARG A 142 0.62 1.14 9.86
N VAL A 143 -0.61 1.32 9.42
CA VAL A 143 -0.95 2.11 8.25
C VAL A 143 -1.79 3.29 8.73
N ALA A 144 -1.45 4.49 8.28
CA ALA A 144 -2.26 5.67 8.47
C ALA A 144 -3.16 5.87 7.24
N SER A 145 -4.35 6.39 7.48
CA SER A 145 -5.33 6.68 6.44
C SER A 145 -5.95 8.04 6.65
N THR A 146 -6.10 8.81 5.55
CA THR A 146 -6.63 10.18 5.61
C THR A 146 -7.48 10.46 4.36
N PRO A 147 -8.75 10.87 4.52
CA PRO A 147 -9.62 11.18 3.40
C PRO A 147 -9.47 12.63 2.96
N TYR A 148 -9.50 12.83 1.64
CA TYR A 148 -9.41 14.11 0.97
C TYR A 148 -10.50 14.24 -0.10
N LEU A 149 -11.04 15.45 -0.23
CA LEU A 149 -12.00 15.82 -1.28
C LEU A 149 -11.55 17.07 -2.03
N PRO A 150 -12.00 17.27 -3.28
CA PRO A 150 -11.75 18.51 -3.99
C PRO A 150 -12.27 19.72 -3.20
N LYS A 151 -11.52 20.83 -3.22
CA LYS A 151 -11.90 22.10 -2.57
C LYS A 151 -13.21 22.69 -3.11
N SER A 152 -13.56 22.36 -4.35
CA SER A 152 -14.82 22.74 -4.96
C SER A 152 -15.45 21.52 -5.59
N MET A 153 -16.68 21.22 -5.19
CA MET A 153 -17.37 20.02 -5.60
C MET A 153 -18.70 20.34 -6.28
N SER A 154 -18.82 19.99 -7.57
CA SER A 154 -20.06 20.16 -8.34
C SER A 154 -20.99 18.97 -8.16
N ARG A 155 -22.28 19.24 -7.92
CA ARG A 155 -23.32 18.20 -7.91
C ARG A 155 -23.61 17.61 -9.29
N LEU A 156 -23.25 18.32 -10.37
CA LEU A 156 -23.57 17.92 -11.74
C LEU A 156 -22.63 16.85 -12.28
N GLN A 157 -21.43 16.73 -11.71
CA GLN A 157 -20.38 15.86 -12.22
C GLN A 157 -19.87 14.90 -11.13
N PRO A 158 -19.61 13.63 -11.47
CA PRO A 158 -18.89 12.72 -10.60
C PRO A 158 -17.49 13.24 -10.29
N GLN A 159 -17.01 13.02 -9.07
CA GLN A 159 -15.73 13.51 -8.59
C GLN A 159 -14.97 12.43 -7.85
N TYR A 160 -13.64 12.49 -7.92
CA TYR A 160 -12.81 11.56 -7.17
C TYR A 160 -12.68 12.03 -5.72
N CYS A 161 -13.00 11.14 -4.79
CA CYS A 161 -12.57 11.22 -3.41
C CYS A 161 -11.27 10.44 -3.26
N HIS A 162 -10.26 11.06 -2.66
CA HIS A 162 -8.97 10.42 -2.39
C HIS A 162 -8.95 9.88 -0.96
N LEU A 163 -8.67 8.60 -0.80
CA LEU A 163 -8.22 8.06 0.48
C LEU A 163 -6.72 7.80 0.40
N ARG A 164 -5.94 8.60 1.14
CA ARG A 164 -4.49 8.39 1.27
C ARG A 164 -4.25 7.27 2.27
N LEU A 165 -3.48 6.27 1.86
CA LEU A 165 -2.92 5.23 2.73
C LEU A 165 -1.41 5.38 2.76
N TYR A 166 -0.79 5.30 3.91
CA TYR A 166 0.66 5.46 4.04
C TYR A 166 1.18 4.78 5.30
N ASN A 167 2.47 4.50 5.36
CA ASN A 167 3.08 4.00 6.60
C ASN A 167 2.87 5.01 7.72
N ASP A 168 2.49 4.56 8.92
CA ASP A 168 2.37 5.42 10.10
C ASP A 168 3.77 5.80 10.64
N ASN A 169 4.48 6.62 9.86
CA ASN A 169 5.78 7.19 10.19
C ASN A 169 5.64 8.71 10.34
N PRO A 170 6.29 9.33 11.35
CA PRO A 170 6.21 10.78 11.57
C PRO A 170 6.59 11.60 10.33
N GLY A 171 5.87 12.71 10.12
CA GLY A 171 6.14 13.70 9.06
C GLY A 171 5.57 13.38 7.67
N LEU A 172 5.08 12.16 7.41
CA LEU A 172 4.44 11.83 6.13
C LEU A 172 3.10 12.56 5.93
N GLU A 173 2.34 12.78 7.00
CA GLU A 173 1.03 13.46 6.93
C GLU A 173 1.16 14.88 6.34
N ASP A 174 2.10 15.68 6.84
CA ASP A 174 2.35 17.04 6.35
C ASP A 174 2.81 17.07 4.89
N LEU A 175 3.60 16.06 4.48
CA LEU A 175 4.04 15.92 3.08
C LEU A 175 2.83 15.63 2.18
N ILE A 176 2.00 14.66 2.57
CA ILE A 176 0.80 14.26 1.84
C ILE A 176 -0.21 15.40 1.76
N GLU A 177 -0.43 16.13 2.85
CA GLU A 177 -1.34 17.27 2.86
C GLU A 177 -0.85 18.38 1.92
N LYS A 178 0.47 18.61 1.81
CA LYS A 178 1.04 19.53 0.80
C LYS A 178 0.86 19.01 -0.63
N GLU A 179 0.99 17.70 -0.86
CA GLU A 179 0.74 17.08 -2.16
C GLU A 179 -0.73 17.24 -2.58
N GLU A 180 -1.68 16.89 -1.71
CA GLU A 180 -3.13 17.02 -1.96
C GLU A 180 -3.57 18.47 -2.14
N ASN A 181 -3.02 19.40 -1.34
CA ASN A 181 -3.32 20.82 -1.49
C ASN A 181 -2.92 21.38 -2.87
N LYS A 182 -1.80 20.92 -3.44
CA LYS A 182 -1.37 21.28 -4.80
C LYS A 182 -2.32 20.75 -5.88
N LEU A 183 -3.04 19.66 -5.59
CA LEU A 183 -4.06 19.07 -6.45
C LEU A 183 -5.45 19.70 -6.24
N ASN A 184 -5.56 20.74 -5.42
CA ASN A 184 -6.83 21.36 -4.99
C ASN A 184 -7.73 20.42 -4.19
N TYR A 185 -7.15 19.57 -3.34
CA TYR A 185 -7.88 18.76 -2.37
C TYR A 185 -7.72 19.31 -0.95
N LEU A 186 -8.69 19.01 -0.08
CA LEU A 186 -8.74 19.36 1.33
C LEU A 186 -8.91 18.10 2.17
N LYS A 187 -8.22 18.06 3.32
CA LYS A 187 -8.38 17.02 4.33
C LYS A 187 -9.77 17.12 4.97
N MET A 188 -10.51 16.01 5.00
CA MET A 188 -11.91 16.02 5.43
C MET A 188 -12.15 15.43 6.83
N ALA A 189 -11.24 14.57 7.28
CA ALA A 189 -11.30 13.96 8.60
C ALA A 189 -9.89 13.85 9.20
N SER A 190 -9.83 13.65 10.50
CA SER A 190 -8.57 13.31 11.18
C SER A 190 -8.01 12.00 10.62
N THR A 191 -6.70 11.92 10.54
CA THR A 191 -5.99 10.68 10.18
C THR A 191 -6.32 9.57 11.17
N GLN A 192 -6.67 8.39 10.65
CA GLN A 192 -6.89 7.19 11.45
C GLN A 192 -5.75 6.22 11.23
N LYS A 193 -5.30 5.61 12.33
CA LYS A 193 -4.25 4.59 12.35
C LYS A 193 -4.92 3.23 12.41
N ILE A 194 -4.58 2.37 11.47
CA ILE A 194 -5.05 0.99 11.36
C ILE A 194 -3.87 0.04 11.45
N PHE A 195 -4.12 -1.14 12.04
CA PHE A 195 -3.16 -2.23 12.06
C PHE A 195 -3.54 -3.22 10.98
N VAL A 196 -2.73 -3.32 9.93
CA VAL A 196 -2.91 -4.29 8.87
C VAL A 196 -2.12 -5.54 9.24
N LEU A 197 -2.82 -6.61 9.64
CA LEU A 197 -2.24 -7.87 10.06
C LEU A 197 -2.20 -8.86 8.89
N TRP A 198 -1.08 -9.54 8.66
CA TRP A 198 -0.93 -10.42 7.50
C TRP A 198 -1.94 -11.57 7.50
N GLU A 199 -2.22 -12.14 8.68
CA GLU A 199 -3.18 -13.24 8.85
C GLU A 199 -4.61 -12.87 8.45
N LYS A 200 -4.95 -11.58 8.47
CA LYS A 200 -6.27 -11.05 8.10
C LYS A 200 -6.43 -10.93 6.58
N GLY A 201 -5.36 -11.10 5.81
CA GLY A 201 -5.40 -11.04 4.36
C GLY A 201 -5.44 -9.62 3.79
N GLU A 202 -5.88 -9.50 2.55
CA GLU A 202 -5.90 -8.24 1.80
C GLU A 202 -6.79 -7.18 2.44
N LEU A 203 -6.44 -5.91 2.23
CA LEU A 203 -7.18 -4.78 2.76
C LEU A 203 -8.28 -4.37 1.76
N LYS A 204 -9.53 -4.58 2.14
CA LYS A 204 -10.70 -4.11 1.39
C LYS A 204 -11.19 -2.79 1.97
N ILE A 205 -11.42 -1.82 1.10
CA ILE A 205 -11.82 -0.47 1.49
C ILE A 205 -13.15 -0.19 0.82
N ARG A 206 -14.18 0.00 1.65
CA ARG A 206 -15.52 0.34 1.18
C ARG A 206 -15.80 1.81 1.42
N CYS A 207 -16.24 2.52 0.39
CA CYS A 207 -16.71 3.89 0.44
C CYS A 207 -18.23 3.93 0.36
N GLU A 208 -18.88 4.51 1.35
CA GLU A 208 -20.33 4.64 1.47
C GLU A 208 -20.71 6.11 1.53
N VAL A 209 -21.83 6.46 0.89
CA VAL A 209 -22.39 7.82 0.90
C VAL A 209 -23.89 7.75 1.12
N ASP A 210 -24.41 8.56 2.04
CA ASP A 210 -25.82 8.49 2.47
C ASP A 210 -26.80 9.07 1.43
N SER A 211 -26.32 9.93 0.54
CA SER A 211 -27.13 10.59 -0.49
C SER A 211 -26.30 10.78 -1.76
N GLY A 212 -25.97 9.67 -2.40
CA GLY A 212 -25.21 9.64 -3.64
C GLY A 212 -25.00 8.23 -4.17
N HIS A 213 -24.08 8.14 -5.12
CA HIS A 213 -23.61 6.89 -5.68
C HIS A 213 -22.09 6.89 -5.75
N VAL A 214 -21.47 5.75 -5.41
CA VAL A 214 -20.04 5.51 -5.61
C VAL A 214 -19.90 4.46 -6.69
N THR A 215 -19.25 4.81 -7.79
CA THR A 215 -18.88 3.84 -8.83
C THR A 215 -17.77 2.95 -8.27
N GLU A 216 -18.02 1.64 -8.23
CA GLU A 216 -17.11 0.67 -7.60
C GLU A 216 -16.79 1.06 -6.14
N ASN A 217 -17.78 0.84 -5.27
CA ASN A 217 -17.74 1.30 -3.89
C ASN A 217 -16.78 0.49 -2.99
N GLU A 218 -16.16 -0.58 -3.49
CA GLU A 218 -15.19 -1.39 -2.77
C GLU A 218 -13.91 -1.54 -3.59
N LYS A 219 -12.75 -1.27 -2.98
CA LYS A 219 -11.43 -1.44 -3.59
C LYS A 219 -10.54 -2.32 -2.73
N THR A 220 -9.77 -3.18 -3.37
CA THR A 220 -8.83 -4.08 -2.67
C THR A 220 -7.41 -3.56 -2.85
N VAL A 221 -6.68 -3.46 -1.74
CA VAL A 221 -5.24 -3.25 -1.70
C VAL A 221 -4.61 -4.59 -1.33
N SER A 222 -3.83 -5.16 -2.25
CA SER A 222 -3.21 -6.46 -2.06
C SER A 222 -2.21 -6.42 -0.91
N LEU A 223 -1.86 -7.59 -0.37
CA LEU A 223 -0.82 -7.66 0.65
C LEU A 223 0.54 -7.18 0.11
N ASP A 224 0.88 -7.47 -1.15
CA ASP A 224 2.12 -6.99 -1.78
C ASP A 224 2.15 -5.45 -1.85
N ASP A 225 1.02 -4.81 -2.20
CA ASP A 225 0.90 -3.35 -2.16
C ASP A 225 1.11 -2.80 -0.74
N ILE A 226 0.66 -3.50 0.31
CA ILE A 226 0.88 -3.12 1.71
C ILE A 226 2.33 -3.38 2.15
N TYR A 227 2.96 -4.47 1.69
CA TYR A 227 4.36 -4.75 1.94
C TYR A 227 5.25 -3.66 1.36
N ARG A 228 4.89 -3.13 0.18
CA ARG A 228 5.61 -2.07 -0.52
C ARG A 228 5.09 -0.67 -0.22
N LEU A 229 4.07 -0.54 0.63
CA LEU A 229 3.44 0.74 0.92
C LEU A 229 4.48 1.69 1.50
N ASP A 230 4.75 2.79 0.80
CA ASP A 230 5.22 4.04 1.39
C ASP A 230 4.01 4.96 1.56
N ARG A 231 3.39 5.29 0.42
CA ARG A 231 2.14 6.01 0.30
C ARG A 231 1.40 5.60 -0.98
N LYS A 232 0.07 5.53 -0.90
CA LYS A 232 -0.84 5.12 -1.99
C LYS A 232 -2.11 5.97 -1.94
N VAL A 233 -2.65 6.30 -3.10
CA VAL A 233 -3.98 6.91 -3.24
C VAL A 233 -4.96 5.82 -3.65
N VAL A 234 -6.06 5.70 -2.91
CA VAL A 234 -7.22 4.90 -3.32
C VAL A 234 -8.34 5.87 -3.66
N SER A 235 -8.63 6.00 -4.95
CA SER A 235 -9.62 6.98 -5.44
C SER A 235 -10.98 6.32 -5.65
N PHE A 236 -12.05 6.94 -5.15
CA PHE A 236 -13.43 6.52 -5.37
C PHE A 236 -14.17 7.57 -6.18
N LEU A 237 -14.86 7.17 -7.25
CA LEU A 237 -15.64 8.10 -8.06
C LEU A 237 -17.03 8.24 -7.47
N VAL A 238 -17.36 9.43 -6.99
CA VAL A 238 -18.58 9.70 -6.23
C VAL A 238 -19.45 10.72 -6.97
N LYS A 239 -20.75 10.45 -7.04
CA LYS A 239 -21.77 11.37 -7.54
C LYS A 239 -22.79 11.61 -6.44
N ALA A 240 -22.81 12.82 -5.90
CA ALA A 240 -23.85 13.21 -4.94
C ALA A 240 -25.24 13.25 -5.61
N THR A 241 -26.27 12.93 -4.84
CA THR A 241 -27.68 13.05 -5.24
C THR A 241 -28.43 13.89 -4.21
N GLY A 242 -29.14 14.91 -4.67
CA GLY A 242 -29.88 15.83 -3.79
C GLY A 242 -29.11 17.11 -3.46
N ASN A 243 -29.76 17.99 -2.70
CA ASN A 243 -29.32 19.38 -2.46
C ASN A 243 -28.65 19.57 -1.09
N ALA A 244 -28.62 18.54 -0.24
CA ALA A 244 -27.94 18.58 1.05
C ALA A 244 -26.47 18.17 0.91
N ASP A 245 -25.66 18.57 1.88
CA ASP A 245 -24.33 18.00 2.10
C ASP A 245 -24.43 16.49 2.31
N VAL A 246 -23.39 15.76 1.89
CA VAL A 246 -23.40 14.30 1.88
C VAL A 246 -22.47 13.76 2.95
N HIS A 247 -22.93 12.77 3.71
CA HIS A 247 -22.09 12.04 4.64
C HIS A 247 -21.31 10.95 3.91
N PHE A 248 -20.01 10.85 4.20
CA PHE A 248 -19.09 9.88 3.65
C PHE A 248 -18.60 8.97 4.76
N LYS A 249 -18.50 7.67 4.45
CA LYS A 249 -17.90 6.68 5.33
C LYS A 249 -16.95 5.77 4.57
N PHE A 250 -15.71 5.67 5.05
CA PHE A 250 -14.76 4.64 4.60
C PHE A 250 -14.68 3.55 5.66
N ASN A 251 -14.80 2.28 5.27
CA ASN A 251 -14.64 1.14 6.17
C ASN A 251 -13.51 0.22 5.67
N PHE A 252 -12.74 -0.38 6.57
CA PHE A 252 -11.51 -1.11 6.26
C PHE A 252 -11.61 -2.59 6.65
N HIS A 253 -12.05 -3.45 5.75
CA HIS A 253 -12.27 -4.86 6.07
C HIS A 253 -11.06 -5.74 5.67
N PRO A 254 -10.75 -6.80 6.42
CA PRO A 254 -11.26 -7.17 7.75
C PRO A 254 -10.42 -6.56 8.90
N HIS A 255 -9.68 -5.50 8.63
CA HIS A 255 -8.67 -4.96 9.55
C HIS A 255 -9.24 -4.01 10.61
N CYS A 256 -10.30 -3.27 10.31
CA CYS A 256 -10.95 -2.29 11.18
C CYS A 256 -12.47 -2.23 10.97
N ASP A 257 -13.22 -2.25 12.07
CA ASP A 257 -14.69 -2.15 12.06
C ASP A 257 -15.18 -0.69 12.02
N GLU A 258 -14.34 0.25 12.47
CA GLU A 258 -14.59 1.69 12.44
C GLU A 258 -13.59 2.36 11.49
N GLY A 259 -14.07 3.05 10.45
CA GLY A 259 -13.21 3.83 9.58
C GLY A 259 -13.55 5.32 9.59
N HIS A 260 -13.17 6.05 8.54
CA HIS A 260 -13.41 7.50 8.47
C HIS A 260 -14.89 7.79 8.25
N ALA A 261 -15.48 8.64 9.09
CA ALA A 261 -16.82 9.17 8.88
C ALA A 261 -16.77 10.70 8.93
N PHE A 262 -17.28 11.37 7.91
CA PHE A 262 -17.26 12.83 7.82
C PHE A 262 -18.36 13.37 6.92
N LYS A 263 -18.70 14.64 7.07
CA LYS A 263 -19.68 15.33 6.25
C LYS A 263 -18.95 16.17 5.20
N ALA A 264 -19.34 16.05 3.94
CA ALA A 264 -18.75 16.78 2.84
C ALA A 264 -19.70 17.89 2.35
N GLU A 265 -19.15 19.08 2.18
CA GLU A 265 -19.87 20.25 1.68
C GLU A 265 -19.76 20.34 0.16
N PHE A 266 -20.89 20.55 -0.51
CA PHE A 266 -20.93 20.74 -1.96
C PHE A 266 -21.28 22.18 -2.28
N SER A 267 -20.55 22.77 -3.23
CA SER A 267 -20.85 24.11 -3.71
C SER A 267 -21.96 24.03 -4.76
N ASP A 268 -23.11 24.62 -4.44
CA ASP A 268 -24.07 25.00 -5.46
C ASP A 268 -23.47 26.21 -6.18
N VAL A 269 -22.69 25.98 -7.23
CA VAL A 269 -22.44 27.05 -8.21
C VAL A 269 -23.76 27.25 -8.93
N GLY A 270 -24.59 28.12 -8.33
CA GLY A 270 -25.89 28.46 -8.85
C GLY A 270 -25.79 28.95 -10.28
N GLU A 271 -26.76 28.54 -11.09
CA GLU A 271 -27.22 29.37 -12.21
C GLU A 271 -27.33 30.82 -11.72
N ALA A 272 -26.83 31.76 -12.53
CA ALA A 272 -26.88 33.18 -12.23
C ALA A 272 -28.28 33.59 -11.76
N PRO A 273 -28.43 34.38 -10.69
CA PRO A 273 -29.73 34.68 -10.13
C PRO A 273 -30.52 35.57 -11.10
N ILE A 274 -31.61 35.03 -11.64
CA ILE A 274 -32.69 35.85 -12.18
C ILE A 274 -33.30 36.55 -10.97
N VAL A 275 -33.05 37.85 -10.90
CA VAL A 275 -33.65 38.80 -9.96
C VAL A 275 -35.18 38.69 -10.05
N GLN A 276 -35.82 38.18 -9.00
CA GLN A 276 -37.19 38.58 -8.65
C GLN A 276 -37.36 38.74 -7.12
N VAL A 277 -38.07 39.81 -6.81
CA VAL A 277 -38.15 40.60 -5.57
C VAL A 277 -39.10 39.94 -4.55
N PRO A 278 -38.95 40.18 -3.22
CA PRO A 278 -39.49 39.33 -2.17
C PRO A 278 -40.94 39.66 -1.81
N SER A 279 -41.64 38.66 -1.25
CA SER A 279 -42.87 38.86 -0.49
C SER A 279 -42.79 38.09 0.82
N THR A 280 -42.56 38.84 1.90
CA THR A 280 -42.86 38.51 3.30
C THR A 280 -44.30 37.97 3.38
N THR A 281 -44.63 36.93 4.13
CA THR A 281 -44.89 36.98 5.58
C THR A 281 -45.34 35.60 6.02
N THR A 282 -44.77 34.97 7.06
CA THR A 282 -45.55 34.11 7.97
C THR A 282 -44.85 34.01 9.33
N SER A 283 -45.59 34.34 10.38
CA SER A 283 -45.24 34.12 11.78
C SER A 283 -46.16 33.05 12.36
N MET A 284 -45.63 32.35 13.35
CA MET A 284 -46.27 31.55 14.41
C MET A 284 -46.36 30.02 14.24
N LYS A 285 -45.63 29.37 15.16
CA LYS A 285 -45.76 28.02 15.74
C LYS A 285 -47.13 27.86 16.46
N PRO A 286 -47.63 26.64 16.76
CA PRO A 286 -47.13 25.77 17.85
C PRO A 286 -47.10 24.25 17.48
N GLU A 287 -46.19 23.41 17.97
CA GLU A 287 -46.16 22.67 19.26
C GLU A 287 -47.31 21.67 19.52
N GLY A 288 -46.97 20.38 19.67
CA GLY A 288 -47.88 19.30 20.10
C GLY A 288 -47.30 17.88 19.93
N ALA A 289 -47.16 17.16 21.04
CA ALA A 289 -46.62 15.79 21.24
C ALA A 289 -47.52 14.67 20.63
N THR A 290 -47.24 13.36 20.57
CA THR A 290 -46.61 12.39 21.50
C THR A 290 -46.51 10.99 20.82
N ALA A 291 -45.54 10.15 21.25
CA ALA A 291 -45.45 8.66 21.32
C ALA A 291 -46.29 7.75 20.37
N SER A 292 -45.87 6.56 19.88
CA SER A 292 -45.33 5.42 20.64
C SER A 292 -44.91 4.26 19.70
N SER A 293 -44.07 3.40 20.26
CA SER A 293 -43.51 2.10 19.87
C SER A 293 -44.44 1.04 19.25
N THR A 294 -43.91 0.16 18.38
CA THR A 294 -43.84 -1.32 18.62
C THR A 294 -42.96 -2.06 17.60
N GLU A 295 -42.22 -3.04 18.10
CA GLU A 295 -41.51 -4.16 17.42
C GLU A 295 -41.89 -5.45 18.22
N PRO A 296 -41.45 -6.69 17.90
CA PRO A 296 -41.19 -7.44 16.65
C PRO A 296 -41.86 -8.86 16.79
N PRO A 297 -41.32 -10.08 16.49
CA PRO A 297 -40.23 -10.59 15.61
C PRO A 297 -40.57 -11.92 14.83
N SER A 298 -39.61 -12.47 14.06
CA SER A 298 -38.98 -13.80 14.32
C SER A 298 -38.46 -14.63 13.10
N SER A 299 -37.50 -15.51 13.43
CA SER A 299 -37.02 -16.74 12.73
C SER A 299 -35.86 -16.57 11.73
N SER A 300 -34.87 -17.48 11.58
CA SER A 300 -34.53 -18.77 12.20
C SER A 300 -33.12 -19.21 11.77
N GLU A 301 -32.49 -20.06 12.58
CA GLU A 301 -31.15 -20.67 12.44
C GLU A 301 -31.03 -21.70 11.30
N LYS A 302 -29.83 -21.90 10.74
CA LYS A 302 -29.47 -23.12 9.98
C LYS A 302 -28.12 -23.73 10.40
N LYS A 303 -28.21 -25.06 10.56
CA LYS A 303 -27.24 -26.07 11.00
C LYS A 303 -26.06 -26.32 10.05
N TYR A 304 -24.92 -26.62 10.66
CA TYR A 304 -23.76 -27.31 10.10
C TYR A 304 -24.06 -28.78 9.73
N ARG A 305 -23.41 -29.30 8.68
CA ARG A 305 -23.23 -30.74 8.45
C ARG A 305 -21.86 -31.06 7.84
N ILE A 306 -21.40 -32.28 8.13
CA ILE A 306 -20.03 -32.75 8.27
C ILE A 306 -19.42 -33.31 6.97
N ARG A 307 -18.09 -33.11 6.91
CA ARG A 307 -16.98 -33.69 6.11
C ARG A 307 -17.13 -35.14 5.63
N SER A 308 -16.66 -35.41 4.40
CA SER A 308 -16.17 -36.71 3.94
C SER A 308 -14.76 -36.56 3.32
N GLU A 309 -14.03 -37.67 3.27
CA GLU A 309 -12.57 -37.83 3.35
C GLU A 309 -11.75 -37.49 2.08
N LEU A 310 -10.50 -37.06 2.28
CA LEU A 310 -9.50 -36.71 1.26
C LEU A 310 -8.65 -37.92 0.81
N PRO A 311 -8.26 -37.99 -0.48
CA PRO A 311 -7.04 -38.65 -0.92
C PRO A 311 -5.98 -37.63 -1.42
N ALA A 312 -4.70 -37.96 -1.17
CA ALA A 312 -3.44 -37.36 -1.67
C ALA A 312 -3.34 -35.82 -1.69
N THR A 313 -2.42 -35.27 -0.91
CA THR A 313 -2.15 -33.82 -0.82
C THR A 313 -1.88 -33.20 -2.18
N SER A 314 -2.92 -32.64 -2.81
CA SER A 314 -2.78 -31.73 -3.94
C SER A 314 -2.16 -30.44 -3.41
N THR A 315 -0.86 -30.31 -3.61
CA THR A 315 -0.17 -29.06 -3.28
C THR A 315 -0.55 -28.03 -4.33
N ARG A 316 -1.08 -26.89 -3.88
CA ARG A 316 -1.36 -25.72 -4.71
C ARG A 316 -0.12 -25.38 -5.54
N LEU A 317 -0.30 -25.01 -6.81
CA LEU A 317 0.81 -24.55 -7.64
C LEU A 317 1.46 -23.33 -6.98
N ASP A 318 2.77 -23.39 -6.76
CA ASP A 318 3.54 -22.33 -6.14
C ASP A 318 3.63 -21.08 -7.04
N ASP A 319 3.76 -19.91 -6.42
CA ASP A 319 3.88 -18.63 -7.13
C ASP A 319 5.17 -18.55 -7.95
N ILE A 320 6.27 -19.08 -7.42
CA ILE A 320 7.57 -19.10 -8.11
C ILE A 320 7.44 -19.83 -9.45
N LEU A 321 6.83 -21.03 -9.44
CA LEU A 321 6.63 -21.82 -10.65
C LEU A 321 5.76 -21.09 -11.69
N LEU A 322 4.68 -20.41 -11.26
CA LEU A 322 3.84 -19.64 -12.17
C LEU A 322 4.60 -18.45 -12.76
N TYR A 323 5.44 -17.78 -11.98
CA TYR A 323 6.20 -16.62 -12.43
C TYR A 323 7.33 -17.02 -13.37
N ASP A 324 8.02 -18.12 -13.10
CA ASP A 324 9.02 -18.67 -14.02
C ASP A 324 8.40 -19.03 -15.38
N ILE A 325 7.20 -19.63 -15.39
CA ILE A 325 6.47 -19.89 -16.64
C ILE A 325 6.08 -18.56 -17.32
N ALA A 326 5.60 -17.58 -16.56
CA ALA A 326 5.16 -16.29 -17.09
C ALA A 326 6.29 -15.49 -17.74
N ASP A 327 7.48 -15.55 -17.15
CA ASP A 327 8.68 -14.84 -17.61
C ASP A 327 9.25 -15.42 -18.91
N GLU A 328 9.01 -16.71 -19.15
CA GLU A 328 9.42 -17.42 -20.37
C GLU A 328 8.42 -17.25 -21.53
N ILE A 329 7.33 -16.50 -21.34
CA ILE A 329 6.38 -16.18 -22.41
C ILE A 329 6.90 -14.93 -23.15
N GLU A 330 7.63 -15.17 -24.23
CA GLU A 330 8.39 -14.13 -24.94
C GLU A 330 7.57 -13.24 -25.88
N THR A 331 6.39 -13.70 -26.34
CA THR A 331 5.62 -13.02 -27.40
C THR A 331 4.15 -12.84 -27.02
N ASP A 332 3.53 -11.78 -27.54
CA ASP A 332 2.09 -11.54 -27.39
C ASP A 332 1.26 -12.68 -28.00
N GLU A 333 1.72 -13.29 -29.10
CA GLU A 333 1.06 -14.44 -29.71
C GLU A 333 1.07 -15.66 -28.78
N HIS A 334 2.19 -15.93 -28.09
CA HIS A 334 2.28 -16.99 -27.09
C HIS A 334 1.33 -16.74 -25.91
N LEU A 335 1.27 -15.48 -25.46
CA LEU A 335 0.38 -15.06 -24.39
C LEU A 335 -1.09 -15.21 -24.79
N GLU A 336 -1.48 -14.79 -26.00
CA GLU A 336 -2.85 -14.92 -26.51
C GLU A 336 -3.29 -16.38 -26.61
N ARG A 337 -2.45 -17.27 -27.15
CA ARG A 337 -2.74 -18.71 -27.21
C ARG A 337 -2.90 -19.30 -25.80
N LEU A 338 -2.08 -18.89 -24.85
CA LEU A 338 -2.20 -19.34 -23.47
C LEU A 338 -3.46 -18.79 -22.79
N MET A 339 -3.78 -17.50 -22.95
CA MET A 339 -5.00 -16.87 -22.44
C MET A 339 -6.26 -17.58 -22.95
N HIS A 340 -6.28 -17.95 -24.23
CA HIS A 340 -7.38 -18.70 -24.83
C HIS A 340 -7.53 -20.08 -24.19
N THR A 341 -6.43 -20.82 -24.03
CA THR A 341 -6.46 -22.18 -23.45
C THR A 341 -6.74 -22.23 -21.94
N LEU A 342 -6.51 -21.11 -21.24
CA LEU A 342 -6.87 -20.88 -19.83
C LEU A 342 -8.24 -20.21 -19.65
N GLU A 343 -9.00 -20.05 -20.73
CA GLU A 343 -10.37 -19.48 -20.75
C GLU A 343 -10.44 -18.07 -20.13
N VAL A 344 -9.44 -17.23 -20.40
CA VAL A 344 -9.40 -15.84 -19.95
C VAL A 344 -10.39 -15.00 -20.75
N THR A 345 -11.25 -14.21 -20.07
CA THR A 345 -12.24 -13.36 -20.73
C THR A 345 -11.61 -12.23 -21.54
N LEU A 346 -12.20 -11.85 -22.67
CA LEU A 346 -11.69 -10.77 -23.55
C LEU A 346 -11.39 -9.47 -22.80
N GLY A 347 -12.26 -9.07 -21.87
CA GLY A 347 -12.03 -7.87 -21.05
C GLY A 347 -10.82 -7.98 -20.12
N SER A 348 -10.48 -9.19 -19.66
CA SER A 348 -9.27 -9.43 -18.88
C SER A 348 -8.02 -9.50 -19.76
N GLN A 349 -8.15 -10.01 -21.00
CA GLN A 349 -7.02 -10.09 -21.95
C GLN A 349 -6.44 -8.71 -22.25
N SER A 350 -7.29 -7.74 -22.59
CA SER A 350 -6.85 -6.35 -22.83
C SER A 350 -6.12 -5.77 -21.62
N ARG A 351 -6.65 -6.00 -20.41
CA ARG A 351 -6.02 -5.58 -19.15
C ARG A 351 -4.62 -6.17 -18.97
N TYR A 352 -4.42 -7.46 -19.23
CA TYR A 352 -3.10 -8.08 -19.07
C TYR A 352 -2.08 -7.58 -20.10
N HIS A 353 -2.49 -7.35 -21.34
CA HIS A 353 -1.63 -6.73 -22.34
C HIS A 353 -1.26 -5.28 -21.98
N GLU A 354 -2.20 -4.49 -21.47
CA GLU A 354 -1.93 -3.12 -21.03
C GLU A 354 -0.93 -3.09 -19.87
N ILE A 355 -1.06 -4.01 -18.91
CA ILE A 355 -0.11 -4.14 -17.79
C ILE A 355 1.28 -4.56 -18.28
N ASN A 356 1.36 -5.45 -19.27
CA ASN A 356 2.63 -5.85 -19.88
C ASN A 356 3.33 -4.71 -20.63
N ARG A 357 2.58 -3.71 -21.12
CA ARG A 357 3.10 -2.58 -21.91
C ARG A 357 3.15 -1.25 -21.14
N LEU A 358 2.90 -1.28 -19.83
CA LEU A 358 2.85 -0.09 -18.99
C LEU A 358 4.17 0.69 -19.09
N GLU A 359 4.08 2.01 -19.27
CA GLU A 359 5.23 2.94 -19.29
C GLU A 359 6.25 2.74 -20.43
N GLY A 360 5.83 2.11 -21.55
CA GLY A 360 6.69 1.94 -22.72
C GLY A 360 7.76 0.85 -22.55
N ARG A 361 7.64 0.01 -21.51
CA ARG A 361 8.48 -1.18 -21.29
C ARG A 361 7.65 -2.43 -21.52
N ILE A 362 8.26 -3.45 -22.11
CA ILE A 362 7.68 -4.80 -22.20
C ILE A 362 8.04 -5.53 -20.90
N THR A 363 7.03 -5.95 -20.14
CA THR A 363 7.17 -6.69 -18.88
C THR A 363 6.29 -7.94 -18.90
N ALA A 364 6.55 -8.90 -18.01
CA ALA A 364 5.69 -10.08 -17.80
C ALA A 364 4.63 -9.88 -16.69
N ARG A 365 4.45 -8.66 -16.18
CA ARG A 365 3.62 -8.38 -14.99
C ARG A 365 2.15 -8.76 -15.18
N GLY A 366 1.58 -8.44 -16.33
CA GLY A 366 0.22 -8.83 -16.72
C GLY A 366 0.10 -10.33 -16.96
N THR A 367 1.14 -10.97 -17.51
CA THR A 367 1.21 -12.43 -17.67
C THR A 367 1.19 -13.14 -16.32
N ARG A 368 2.01 -12.69 -15.36
CA ARG A 368 2.01 -13.20 -13.98
C ARG A 368 0.66 -13.03 -13.32
N GLN A 369 0.05 -11.85 -13.45
CA GLN A 369 -1.29 -11.59 -12.92
C GLN A 369 -2.36 -12.49 -13.55
N MET A 370 -2.30 -12.73 -14.85
CA MET A 370 -3.18 -13.67 -15.54
C MET A 370 -3.06 -15.10 -14.96
N MET A 371 -1.84 -15.58 -14.74
CA MET A 371 -1.60 -16.92 -14.17
C MET A 371 -2.10 -17.03 -12.72
N THR A 372 -1.91 -15.98 -11.92
CA THR A 372 -2.42 -15.91 -10.53
C THR A 372 -3.95 -15.87 -10.49
N ASP A 373 -4.58 -15.04 -11.33
CA ASP A 373 -6.04 -14.94 -11.45
C ASP A 373 -6.64 -16.27 -11.97
N TRP A 374 -5.93 -16.98 -12.85
CA TRP A 374 -6.32 -18.32 -13.31
C TRP A 374 -6.20 -19.36 -12.20
N ARG A 375 -5.11 -19.37 -11.44
CA ARG A 375 -4.93 -20.29 -10.32
C ARG A 375 -6.00 -20.06 -9.24
N ALA A 376 -6.34 -18.80 -8.94
CA ALA A 376 -7.34 -18.44 -7.94
C ALA A 376 -8.76 -18.97 -8.26
N ARG A 377 -9.11 -19.08 -9.55
CA ARG A 377 -10.40 -19.62 -10.01
C ARG A 377 -10.39 -21.11 -10.32
N THR A 378 -9.24 -21.79 -10.19
CA THR A 378 -9.07 -23.20 -10.51
C THR A 378 -8.90 -24.03 -9.25
N ALA A 379 -9.66 -25.12 -9.12
CA ALA A 379 -9.59 -26.01 -7.96
C ALA A 379 -8.16 -26.54 -7.75
N VAL A 380 -7.66 -26.54 -6.52
CA VAL A 380 -6.26 -26.92 -6.19
C VAL A 380 -5.86 -28.29 -6.77
N ILE A 381 -6.78 -29.25 -6.74
CA ILE A 381 -6.60 -30.60 -7.30
C ILE A 381 -6.43 -30.62 -8.83
N GLU A 382 -6.93 -29.61 -9.54
CA GLU A 382 -6.92 -29.52 -11.01
C GLU A 382 -5.81 -28.61 -11.55
N GLN A 383 -5.22 -27.74 -10.70
CA GLN A 383 -4.30 -26.70 -11.13
C GLN A 383 -3.12 -27.26 -11.93
N ARG A 384 -2.43 -28.28 -11.42
CA ARG A 384 -1.25 -28.83 -12.09
C ARG A 384 -1.59 -29.41 -13.47
N ASP A 385 -2.63 -30.23 -13.54
CA ASP A 385 -3.02 -30.91 -14.78
C ASP A 385 -3.60 -29.94 -15.81
N ARG A 386 -4.42 -28.98 -15.38
CA ARG A 386 -5.00 -27.97 -16.28
C ARG A 386 -3.95 -27.02 -16.82
N LEU A 387 -2.94 -26.64 -16.05
CA LEU A 387 -1.85 -25.80 -16.57
C LEU A 387 -0.99 -26.56 -17.57
N LYS A 388 -0.66 -27.83 -17.27
CA LYS A 388 0.09 -28.71 -18.18
C LYS A 388 -0.65 -28.91 -19.51
N ASP A 389 -1.96 -29.13 -19.45
CA ASP A 389 -2.82 -29.26 -20.62
C ASP A 389 -2.93 -27.93 -21.40
N ALA A 390 -3.10 -26.80 -20.71
CA ALA A 390 -3.15 -25.48 -21.35
C ALA A 390 -1.84 -25.15 -22.10
N LEU A 391 -0.68 -25.40 -21.50
CA LEU A 391 0.62 -25.23 -22.17
C LEU A 391 0.74 -26.12 -23.42
N THR A 392 0.23 -27.36 -23.35
CA THR A 392 0.19 -28.27 -24.50
C THR A 392 -0.68 -27.70 -25.62
N ARG A 393 -1.91 -27.27 -25.30
CA ARG A 393 -2.86 -26.73 -26.28
C ARG A 393 -2.42 -25.38 -26.85
N ALA A 394 -1.64 -24.60 -26.11
CA ALA A 394 -1.08 -23.33 -26.55
C ALA A 394 0.17 -23.49 -27.46
N GLY A 395 0.64 -24.73 -27.65
CA GLY A 395 1.84 -25.04 -28.41
C GLY A 395 3.16 -24.75 -27.67
N LEU A 396 3.12 -24.53 -26.35
CA LEU A 396 4.26 -24.19 -25.51
C LEU A 396 4.89 -25.47 -24.91
N LEU A 397 5.24 -26.42 -25.78
CA LEU A 397 5.71 -27.76 -25.40
C LEU A 397 7.00 -27.72 -24.59
N ASP A 398 7.94 -26.83 -24.94
CA ASP A 398 9.21 -26.68 -24.24
C ASP A 398 9.02 -26.23 -22.78
N LEU A 399 8.09 -25.30 -22.53
CA LEU A 399 7.75 -24.86 -21.17
C LEU A 399 7.05 -25.96 -20.39
N ARG A 400 6.10 -26.67 -21.03
CA ARG A 400 5.43 -27.82 -20.42
C ARG A 400 6.43 -28.86 -19.94
N ASP A 401 7.39 -29.24 -20.79
CA ASP A 401 8.33 -30.32 -20.48
C ASP A 401 9.36 -29.91 -19.43
N ARG A 402 9.77 -28.64 -19.43
CA ARG A 402 10.68 -28.08 -18.43
C ARG A 402 10.05 -27.99 -17.04
N PHE A 403 8.81 -27.52 -16.95
CA PHE A 403 8.14 -27.22 -15.68
C PHE A 403 7.25 -28.35 -15.17
N PHE A 404 6.86 -29.30 -16.03
CA PHE A 404 6.08 -30.48 -15.68
C PHE A 404 6.69 -31.77 -16.25
N PRO A 405 7.97 -32.07 -15.95
CA PRO A 405 8.60 -33.31 -16.35
C PRO A 405 7.80 -34.51 -15.81
N GLY A 406 7.79 -35.58 -16.60
CA GLY A 406 7.03 -36.81 -16.32
C GLY A 406 7.38 -37.48 -15.00
#